data_AF-A0A661ZL78-F1
#
_entry.id   AF-A0A661ZL78-F1
#
_cell.length_a   1.000
_cell.length_b   1.000
_cell.length_c   1.000
_cell.angle_alpha   90.00
_cell.angle_beta   90.00
_cell.angle_gamma   90.00
#
_symmetry.space_group_name_H-M   'P 1'
#
loop_
_entity.id
_entity.type
_entity.pdbx_description
1 polymer ?
#
loop_
_entity_poly.entity_id
_entity_poly.type
_entity_poly.pdbx_seq_one_letter_code
_entity_poly.pdbx_strand_id
1 'polypeptide(L)'
;MITHYELYNTFFSDDLDIESAKEFFRKIFHEPSVYYPIYFYLIQSKFNENEIKELLANEQGTKNDKIIERFEEGNLNTETEAAKKILKAYDEFKNKKNIILTELSERELRYILQAITHLKETEIEFKYILQVLKEIYDNYFSKKSITKTFIRKAICHIDLVIYGKQYFENKISTK
;
A
#
# COMPACT_ATOMS: atom_id res chain seq x y z
N MET A 1 -23.38 -4.04 2.41
CA MET A 1 -22.53 -3.29 1.48
C MET A 1 -21.21 -3.10 2.18
N ILE A 2 -20.12 -3.64 1.63
CA ILE A 2 -18.82 -3.53 2.28
C ILE A 2 -18.20 -2.18 1.90
N THR A 3 -17.82 -1.43 2.91
CA THR A 3 -17.35 -0.05 2.87
C THR A 3 -15.84 0.01 2.61
N HIS A 4 -15.35 1.19 2.22
CA HIS A 4 -13.92 1.45 2.11
C HIS A 4 -13.16 1.20 3.43
N TYR A 5 -13.84 1.29 4.57
CA TYR A 5 -13.26 1.08 5.89
C TYR A 5 -12.93 -0.40 6.11
N GLU A 6 -13.86 -1.28 5.75
CA GLU A 6 -13.69 -2.72 5.83
C GLU A 6 -12.53 -3.21 4.94
N LEU A 7 -12.33 -2.61 3.76
CA LEU A 7 -11.21 -2.96 2.86
C LEU A 7 -9.80 -2.75 3.45
N TYR A 8 -9.60 -1.74 4.30
CA TYR A 8 -8.29 -1.55 4.92
C TYR A 8 -8.15 -2.34 6.21
N ASN A 9 -9.24 -2.52 6.96
CA ASN A 9 -9.21 -3.29 8.20
C ASN A 9 -8.88 -4.77 7.97
N THR A 10 -9.45 -5.40 6.94
CA THR A 10 -9.14 -6.80 6.58
C THR A 10 -7.68 -6.97 6.15
N PHE A 11 -7.11 -5.96 5.46
CA PHE A 11 -5.68 -5.93 5.16
C PHE A 11 -4.82 -5.89 6.43
N PHE A 12 -5.23 -5.16 7.46
CA PHE A 12 -4.49 -5.10 8.73
C PHE A 12 -4.68 -6.33 9.63
N SER A 13 -5.84 -6.99 9.57
CA SER A 13 -6.14 -8.15 10.41
C SER A 13 -5.65 -9.47 9.82
N ASP A 14 -5.37 -9.52 8.51
CA ASP A 14 -5.11 -10.76 7.76
C ASP A 14 -6.22 -11.82 7.96
N ASP A 15 -7.43 -11.34 8.27
CA ASP A 15 -8.61 -12.17 8.54
C ASP A 15 -9.58 -12.00 7.38
N LEU A 16 -9.39 -12.84 6.36
CA LEU A 16 -10.17 -12.78 5.13
C LEU A 16 -10.31 -14.18 4.51
N ASP A 17 -11.54 -14.65 4.38
CA ASP A 17 -11.82 -15.89 3.67
C ASP A 17 -11.73 -15.72 2.14
N ILE A 18 -11.57 -16.85 1.44
CA ILE A 18 -11.36 -16.90 -0.01
C ILE A 18 -12.50 -16.23 -0.78
N GLU A 19 -13.75 -16.45 -0.39
CA GLU A 19 -14.90 -15.94 -1.15
C GLU A 19 -15.05 -14.42 -0.94
N SER A 20 -14.84 -13.95 0.29
CA SER A 20 -14.73 -12.51 0.57
C SER A 20 -13.59 -11.87 -0.21
N ALA A 21 -12.41 -12.52 -0.30
CA ALA A 21 -11.28 -12.01 -1.08
C ALA A 21 -11.60 -11.87 -2.57
N LYS A 22 -12.28 -12.86 -3.16
CA LYS A 22 -12.77 -12.79 -4.55
C LYS A 22 -13.77 -11.65 -4.75
N GLU A 23 -14.72 -11.49 -3.84
CA GLU A 23 -15.70 -10.40 -3.90
C GLU A 23 -15.02 -9.04 -3.81
N PHE A 24 -14.03 -8.89 -2.92
CA PHE A 24 -13.26 -7.65 -2.77
C PHE A 24 -12.43 -7.31 -3.98
N PHE A 25 -11.71 -8.30 -4.51
CA PHE A 25 -10.90 -8.10 -5.70
C PHE A 25 -11.74 -7.55 -6.86
N ARG A 26 -12.95 -8.12 -7.09
CA ARG A 26 -13.89 -7.62 -8.11
C ARG A 26 -14.36 -6.19 -7.82
N LYS A 27 -14.71 -5.87 -6.57
CA LYS A 27 -15.20 -4.54 -6.20
C LYS A 27 -14.18 -3.43 -6.42
N ILE A 28 -12.90 -3.70 -6.16
CA ILE A 28 -11.83 -2.70 -6.27
C ILE A 28 -11.78 -2.02 -7.65
N PHE A 29 -12.11 -2.74 -8.73
CA PHE A 29 -12.10 -2.18 -10.09
C PHE A 29 -13.16 -1.09 -10.29
N HIS A 30 -14.29 -1.20 -9.59
CA HIS A 30 -15.38 -0.23 -9.65
C HIS A 30 -15.21 0.96 -8.69
N GLU A 31 -14.28 0.88 -7.74
CA GLU A 31 -14.04 1.94 -6.75
C GLU A 31 -13.34 3.18 -7.38
N PRO A 32 -13.62 4.41 -6.90
CA PRO A 32 -13.11 5.63 -7.51
C PRO A 32 -11.61 5.83 -7.25
N SER A 33 -11.07 5.27 -6.17
CA SER A 33 -9.64 5.36 -5.86
C SER A 33 -8.87 4.25 -6.57
N VAL A 34 -7.65 4.59 -6.97
CA VAL A 34 -6.70 3.61 -7.45
C VAL A 34 -5.97 2.96 -6.27
N TYR A 35 -5.79 3.64 -5.14
CA TYR A 35 -4.91 3.17 -4.06
C TYR A 35 -5.56 2.16 -3.09
N TYR A 36 -5.77 0.93 -3.53
CA TYR A 36 -6.16 -0.22 -2.69
C TYR A 36 -5.05 -1.28 -2.63
N PRO A 37 -4.96 -2.09 -1.55
CA PRO A 37 -4.00 -3.18 -1.44
C PRO A 37 -4.44 -4.39 -2.29
N ILE A 38 -4.39 -4.23 -3.61
CA ILE A 38 -4.95 -5.18 -4.58
C ILE A 38 -4.25 -6.54 -4.52
N TYR A 39 -2.95 -6.59 -4.24
CA TYR A 39 -2.18 -7.85 -4.32
C TYR A 39 -2.50 -8.79 -3.17
N PHE A 40 -2.72 -8.26 -1.97
CA PHE A 40 -3.22 -9.00 -0.82
C PHE A 40 -4.51 -9.75 -1.17
N TYR A 41 -5.50 -9.03 -1.73
CA TYR A 41 -6.77 -9.64 -2.14
C TYR A 41 -6.60 -10.67 -3.25
N LEU A 42 -5.69 -10.39 -4.20
CA LEU A 42 -5.38 -11.32 -5.27
C LEU A 42 -4.80 -12.63 -4.74
N ILE A 43 -3.84 -12.58 -3.81
CA ILE A 43 -3.26 -13.77 -3.17
C ILE A 43 -4.33 -14.54 -2.39
N GLN A 44 -5.12 -13.84 -1.57
CA GLN A 44 -6.13 -14.50 -0.72
C GLN A 44 -7.29 -15.10 -1.52
N SER A 45 -7.60 -14.55 -2.69
CA SER A 45 -8.66 -15.07 -3.58
C SER A 45 -8.34 -16.44 -4.18
N LYS A 46 -7.06 -16.83 -4.22
CA LYS A 46 -6.56 -18.04 -4.88
C LYS A 46 -7.01 -18.19 -6.35
N PHE A 47 -7.22 -17.06 -7.04
CA PHE A 47 -7.46 -17.10 -8.48
C PHE A 47 -6.26 -17.73 -9.21
N ASN A 48 -6.56 -18.57 -10.19
CA ASN A 48 -5.55 -19.07 -11.12
C ASN A 48 -5.24 -18.01 -12.20
N GLU A 49 -4.11 -18.16 -12.90
CA GLU A 49 -3.68 -17.16 -13.90
C GLU A 49 -4.74 -16.86 -14.98
N ASN A 50 -5.53 -17.85 -15.39
CA ASN A 50 -6.56 -17.65 -16.42
C ASN A 50 -7.72 -16.82 -15.86
N GLU A 51 -8.14 -17.08 -14.62
CA GLU A 51 -9.16 -16.28 -13.93
C GLU A 51 -8.67 -14.83 -13.73
N ILE A 52 -7.41 -14.63 -13.36
CA ILE A 52 -6.81 -13.30 -13.23
C ILE A 52 -6.82 -12.58 -14.58
N LYS A 53 -6.39 -13.25 -15.65
CA LYS A 53 -6.38 -12.69 -17.02
C LYS A 53 -7.78 -12.32 -17.49
N GLU A 54 -8.76 -13.19 -17.26
CA GLU A 54 -10.15 -12.94 -17.62
C GLU A 54 -10.74 -11.75 -16.86
N LEU A 55 -10.49 -11.66 -15.55
CA LEU A 55 -10.92 -10.51 -14.73
C LEU A 55 -10.28 -9.21 -15.22
N LEU A 56 -8.96 -9.19 -15.46
CA LEU A 56 -8.28 -7.99 -15.95
C LEU A 56 -8.71 -7.59 -17.37
N ALA A 57 -9.06 -8.57 -18.22
CA ALA A 57 -9.54 -8.32 -19.58
C ALA A 57 -10.97 -7.74 -19.59
N ASN A 58 -11.83 -8.19 -18.67
CA ASN A 58 -13.20 -7.72 -18.56
C ASN A 58 -13.28 -6.34 -17.88
N GLU A 59 -12.34 -6.01 -16.99
CA GLU A 59 -12.25 -4.74 -16.29
C GLU A 59 -11.45 -3.66 -17.06
N GLN A 60 -11.31 -3.80 -18.40
CA GLN A 60 -10.54 -2.89 -19.26
C GLN A 60 -11.05 -1.44 -19.19
N GLY A 61 -10.38 -0.66 -18.34
CA GLY A 61 -10.43 0.79 -18.31
C GLY A 61 -9.04 1.36 -18.01
N THR A 62 -8.88 2.68 -18.18
CA THR A 62 -7.64 3.46 -17.94
C THR A 62 -7.02 3.34 -16.54
N LYS A 63 -7.62 2.52 -15.66
CA LYS A 63 -7.14 2.22 -14.31
C LYS A 63 -6.08 1.12 -14.29
N ASN A 64 -6.08 0.17 -15.22
CA ASN A 64 -5.13 -0.97 -15.19
C ASN A 64 -3.68 -0.50 -15.38
N ASP A 65 -3.41 0.37 -16.34
CA ASP A 65 -2.06 0.95 -16.52
C ASP A 65 -1.66 1.79 -15.30
N LYS A 66 -2.61 2.51 -14.71
CA LYS A 66 -2.42 3.25 -13.45
C LYS A 66 -2.24 2.35 -12.23
N ILE A 67 -2.62 1.06 -12.24
CA ILE A 67 -2.27 0.12 -11.17
C ILE A 67 -0.77 -0.11 -11.13
N ILE A 68 -0.17 -0.17 -12.31
CA ILE A 68 1.23 -0.50 -12.53
C ILE A 68 2.13 0.74 -12.39
N GLU A 69 1.68 1.90 -12.86
CA GLU A 69 2.41 3.18 -12.78
C GLU A 69 2.38 3.87 -11.40
N ARG A 70 1.68 3.30 -10.41
CA ARG A 70 1.41 3.93 -9.10
C ARG A 70 2.63 4.28 -8.24
N PHE A 71 3.78 3.72 -8.56
CA PHE A 71 4.94 3.64 -7.65
C PHE A 71 6.17 4.30 -8.29
N GLU A 72 6.11 5.60 -8.48
CA GLU A 72 7.31 6.39 -8.73
C GLU A 72 8.10 6.53 -7.41
N GLU A 73 9.27 5.89 -7.34
CA GLU A 73 10.21 6.08 -6.23
C GLU A 73 10.76 7.51 -6.29
N GLY A 74 10.63 8.24 -5.18
CA GLY A 74 11.27 9.54 -5.03
C GLY A 74 12.77 9.38 -4.78
N ASN A 75 13.56 10.41 -5.10
CA ASN A 75 14.98 10.37 -4.77
C ASN A 75 15.21 10.86 -3.33
N LEU A 76 15.59 9.96 -2.44
CA LEU A 76 15.95 10.28 -1.05
C LEU A 76 17.29 11.01 -0.91
N ASN A 77 18.14 10.99 -1.94
CA ASN A 77 19.52 11.51 -1.88
C ASN A 77 19.63 13.03 -2.08
N THR A 78 18.58 13.80 -1.75
CA THR A 78 18.61 15.27 -1.86
C THR A 78 18.97 15.91 -0.51
N GLU A 79 19.68 17.03 -0.51
CA GLU A 79 20.13 17.70 0.73
C GLU A 79 19.06 18.55 1.43
N THR A 80 17.82 18.47 0.97
CA THR A 80 16.72 19.27 1.52
C THR A 80 16.36 18.83 2.95
N GLU A 81 15.90 19.77 3.77
CA GLU A 81 15.44 19.45 5.13
C GLU A 81 14.29 18.41 5.14
N ALA A 82 13.45 18.42 4.11
CA ALA A 82 12.42 17.40 3.93
C ALA A 82 13.02 16.01 3.71
N ALA A 83 14.01 15.88 2.83
CA ALA A 83 14.68 14.61 2.56
C ALA A 83 15.41 14.07 3.79
N LYS A 84 16.07 14.92 4.60
CA LYS A 84 16.68 14.52 5.87
C LYS A 84 15.65 13.93 6.85
N LYS A 85 14.44 14.52 6.93
CA LYS A 85 13.36 14.01 7.79
C LYS A 85 12.81 12.68 7.29
N ILE A 86 12.65 12.52 5.98
CA ILE A 86 12.20 11.26 5.37
C ILE A 86 13.25 10.17 5.61
N LEU A 87 14.53 10.47 5.36
CA LEU A 87 15.64 9.52 5.57
C LEU A 87 15.72 9.09 7.03
N LYS A 88 15.58 10.03 7.97
CA LYS A 88 15.52 9.72 9.40
C LYS A 88 14.38 8.74 9.72
N ALA A 89 13.17 9.01 9.24
CA ALA A 89 12.02 8.12 9.47
C ALA A 89 12.22 6.75 8.81
N TYR A 90 12.82 6.72 7.62
CA TYR A 90 13.17 5.49 6.91
C TYR A 90 14.14 4.63 7.73
N ASP A 91 15.20 5.24 8.27
CA ASP A 91 16.14 4.53 9.15
C ASP A 91 15.47 4.05 10.45
N GLU A 92 14.52 4.82 10.99
CA GLU A 92 13.74 4.40 12.18
C GLU A 92 12.90 3.14 11.88
N PHE A 93 12.26 3.07 10.72
CA PHE A 93 11.51 1.88 10.29
C PHE A 93 12.41 0.67 10.06
N LYS A 94 13.53 0.86 9.35
CA LYS A 94 14.50 -0.21 9.08
C LYS A 94 15.07 -0.82 10.36
N ASN A 95 15.24 0.00 11.39
CA ASN A 95 15.73 -0.42 12.71
C ASN A 95 14.61 -0.78 13.71
N LYS A 96 13.35 -0.85 13.27
CA LYS A 96 12.19 -1.24 14.09
C LYS A 96 12.04 -0.40 15.36
N LYS A 97 12.39 0.88 15.27
CA LYS A 97 12.31 1.77 16.43
C LYS A 97 10.84 2.00 16.81
N ASN A 98 10.60 2.21 18.09
CA ASN A 98 9.29 2.66 18.53
C ASN A 98 9.12 4.13 18.12
N ILE A 99 8.23 4.39 17.16
CA ILE A 99 7.95 5.74 16.66
C ILE A 99 6.66 6.22 17.31
N ILE A 100 6.69 7.42 17.87
CA ILE A 100 5.49 8.04 18.44
C ILE A 100 4.66 8.57 17.28
N LEU A 101 3.51 7.93 17.02
CA LEU A 101 2.63 8.28 15.91
C LEU A 101 1.44 9.14 16.35
N THR A 102 1.41 9.61 17.60
CA THR A 102 0.40 10.53 18.11
C THR A 102 0.80 11.99 17.88
N GLU A 103 -0.19 12.86 17.67
CA GLU A 103 -0.01 14.33 17.63
C GLU A 103 0.93 14.86 16.52
N LEU A 104 1.17 14.07 15.46
CA LEU A 104 2.00 14.49 14.34
C LEU A 104 1.34 15.64 13.57
N SER A 105 2.15 16.64 13.19
CA SER A 105 1.71 17.62 12.21
C SER A 105 1.50 16.96 10.84
N GLU A 106 0.69 17.59 9.99
CA GLU A 106 0.41 17.08 8.64
C GLU A 106 1.69 16.90 7.81
N ARG A 107 2.67 17.77 8.02
CA ARG A 107 3.98 17.71 7.34
C ARG A 107 4.81 16.52 7.85
N GLU A 108 4.86 16.30 9.15
CA GLU A 108 5.61 15.18 9.74
C GLU A 108 5.02 13.83 9.33
N LEU A 109 3.68 13.71 9.39
CA LEU A 109 2.98 12.52 8.93
C LEU A 109 3.27 12.23 7.45
N ARG A 110 3.35 13.27 6.61
CA ARG A 110 3.71 13.11 5.20
C ARG A 110 5.12 12.54 5.04
N TYR A 111 6.10 13.02 5.82
CA TYR A 111 7.46 12.51 5.78
C TYR A 111 7.55 11.05 6.21
N ILE A 112 6.80 10.69 7.25
CA ILE A 112 6.67 9.30 7.72
C ILE A 112 6.07 8.41 6.62
N LEU A 113 4.94 8.82 6.02
CA LEU A 113 4.29 8.06 4.95
C LEU A 113 5.18 7.92 3.71
N GLN A 114 5.92 8.98 3.37
CA GLN A 114 6.91 8.92 2.29
C GLN A 114 8.08 8.00 2.62
N ALA A 115 8.54 7.93 3.87
CA ALA A 115 9.58 6.99 4.26
C ALA A 115 9.14 5.54 4.07
N ILE A 116 7.88 5.22 4.41
CA ILE A 116 7.31 3.88 4.19
C ILE A 116 7.32 3.50 2.71
N THR A 117 7.02 4.44 1.80
CA THR A 117 7.03 4.17 0.34
C THR A 117 8.42 3.96 -0.26
N HIS A 118 9.49 4.02 0.53
CA HIS A 118 10.85 3.69 0.09
C HIS A 118 11.39 2.40 0.71
N LEU A 119 10.63 1.76 1.60
CA LEU A 119 11.04 0.50 2.21
C LEU A 119 11.07 -0.62 1.16
N LYS A 120 12.16 -1.39 1.14
CA LYS A 120 12.28 -2.59 0.31
C LYS A 120 11.85 -3.83 1.09
N GLU A 121 11.53 -4.90 0.37
CA GLU A 121 11.09 -6.16 0.96
C GLU A 121 12.04 -6.66 2.06
N THR A 122 13.35 -6.66 1.77
CA THR A 122 14.40 -7.09 2.71
C THR A 122 14.54 -6.22 3.95
N GLU A 123 13.90 -5.05 3.97
CA GLU A 123 13.97 -4.05 5.05
C GLU A 123 12.67 -4.01 5.86
N ILE A 124 11.63 -4.71 5.41
CA ILE A 124 10.33 -4.75 6.04
C ILE A 124 10.28 -5.94 7.00
N GLU A 125 10.07 -5.63 8.29
CA GLU A 125 9.49 -6.61 9.20
C GLU A 125 7.97 -6.42 9.16
N PHE A 126 7.28 -7.43 8.63
CA PHE A 126 5.89 -7.32 8.21
C PHE A 126 4.95 -6.99 9.36
N LYS A 127 5.12 -7.64 10.52
CA LYS A 127 4.24 -7.42 11.67
C LYS A 127 4.37 -6.00 12.22
N TYR A 128 5.60 -5.52 12.32
CA TYR A 128 5.91 -4.16 12.76
C TYR A 128 5.34 -3.11 11.80
N ILE A 129 5.55 -3.25 10.48
CA ILE A 129 5.06 -2.22 9.54
C ILE A 129 3.53 -2.19 9.46
N LEU A 130 2.87 -3.34 9.56
CA LEU A 130 1.41 -3.40 9.63
C LEU A 130 0.87 -2.72 10.88
N GLN A 131 1.50 -2.93 12.04
CA GLN A 131 1.13 -2.26 13.28
C GLN A 131 1.25 -0.73 13.15
N VAL A 132 2.37 -0.25 12.61
CA VAL A 132 2.61 1.18 12.33
C VAL A 132 1.54 1.75 11.40
N LEU A 133 1.29 1.08 10.26
CA LEU A 133 0.32 1.56 9.28
C LEU A 133 -1.11 1.56 9.84
N LYS A 134 -1.46 0.57 10.66
CA LYS A 134 -2.76 0.51 11.34
C LYS A 134 -2.91 1.67 12.32
N GLU A 135 -1.89 1.95 13.13
CA GLU A 135 -1.91 3.09 14.05
C GLU A 135 -2.06 4.43 13.30
N ILE A 136 -1.33 4.61 12.18
CA ILE A 136 -1.50 5.79 11.32
C ILE A 136 -2.91 5.86 10.75
N TYR A 137 -3.45 4.74 10.27
CA TYR A 137 -4.78 4.67 9.70
C TYR A 137 -5.84 5.08 10.74
N ASP A 138 -5.82 4.45 11.92
CA ASP A 138 -6.79 4.71 12.99
C ASP A 138 -6.73 6.17 13.47
N ASN A 139 -5.53 6.75 13.59
CA ASN A 139 -5.33 8.09 14.12
C ASN A 139 -5.55 9.23 13.11
N TYR A 140 -5.42 8.98 11.80
CA TYR A 140 -5.37 10.06 10.80
C TYR A 140 -6.26 9.88 9.59
N PHE A 141 -6.76 8.68 9.29
CA PHE A 141 -7.51 8.45 8.06
C PHE A 141 -8.82 9.25 8.00
N SER A 142 -9.46 9.54 9.14
CA SER A 142 -10.70 10.32 9.19
C SER A 142 -10.51 11.85 9.03
N LYS A 143 -9.28 12.38 9.20
CA LYS A 143 -9.04 13.82 9.38
C LYS A 143 -9.17 14.66 8.10
N LYS A 144 -8.29 14.49 7.11
CA LYS A 144 -8.22 15.33 5.89
C LYS A 144 -8.05 14.50 4.60
N SER A 145 -8.53 15.04 3.47
CA SER A 145 -8.49 14.36 2.16
C SER A 145 -7.08 14.11 1.63
N ILE A 146 -6.17 15.08 1.74
CA ILE A 146 -4.79 14.96 1.24
C ILE A 146 -4.04 13.87 2.00
N THR A 147 -4.19 13.83 3.32
CA THR A 147 -3.61 12.81 4.20
C THR A 147 -4.07 11.40 3.83
N LYS A 148 -5.36 11.21 3.51
CA LYS A 148 -5.90 9.92 3.05
C LYS A 148 -5.10 9.39 1.86
N THR A 149 -4.80 10.22 0.86
CA THR A 149 -4.05 9.77 -0.33
C THR A 149 -2.66 9.24 0.03
N PHE A 150 -1.93 9.91 0.94
CA PHE A 150 -0.61 9.44 1.37
C PHE A 150 -0.69 8.13 2.17
N ILE A 151 -1.70 8.00 3.05
CA ILE A 151 -1.92 6.76 3.81
C ILE A 151 -2.19 5.60 2.86
N ARG A 152 -3.10 5.79 1.90
CA ARG A 152 -3.43 4.76 0.91
C ARG A 152 -2.21 4.36 0.07
N LYS A 153 -1.38 5.33 -0.35
CA LYS A 153 -0.12 5.07 -1.07
C LYS A 153 0.85 4.22 -0.25
N ALA A 154 1.05 4.54 1.02
CA ALA A 154 1.92 3.77 1.90
C ALA A 154 1.42 2.32 2.09
N ILE A 155 0.12 2.14 2.27
CA ILE A 155 -0.50 0.81 2.35
C ILE A 155 -0.30 0.02 1.05
N CYS A 156 -0.59 0.63 -0.11
CA CYS A 156 -0.38 0.01 -1.41
C CYS A 156 1.08 -0.35 -1.68
N HIS A 157 2.03 0.45 -1.17
CA HIS A 157 3.45 0.17 -1.32
C HIS A 157 3.82 -1.11 -0.57
N ILE A 158 3.41 -1.23 0.70
CA ILE A 158 3.65 -2.45 1.48
C ILE A 158 2.95 -3.65 0.84
N ASP A 159 1.71 -3.48 0.37
CA ASP A 159 0.99 -4.51 -0.37
C ASP A 159 1.77 -4.99 -1.62
N LEU A 160 2.27 -4.06 -2.43
CA LEU A 160 3.06 -4.38 -3.61
C LEU A 160 4.35 -5.13 -3.25
N VAL A 161 5.11 -4.61 -2.30
CA VAL A 161 6.43 -5.13 -1.95
C VAL A 161 6.34 -6.53 -1.34
N ILE A 162 5.27 -6.81 -0.59
CA ILE A 162 5.08 -8.10 0.09
C ILE A 162 4.34 -9.12 -0.78
N TYR A 163 3.28 -8.73 -1.48
CA TYR A 163 2.39 -9.66 -2.20
C TYR A 163 2.47 -9.54 -3.72
N GLY A 164 2.86 -8.37 -4.23
CA GLY A 164 2.79 -8.03 -5.65
C GLY A 164 4.00 -8.46 -6.48
N LYS A 165 5.16 -8.70 -5.86
CA LYS A 165 6.47 -8.93 -6.53
C LYS A 165 6.41 -9.92 -7.71
N GLN A 166 5.76 -11.06 -7.52
CA GLN A 166 5.63 -12.11 -8.55
C GLN A 166 4.89 -11.66 -9.82
N TYR A 167 4.08 -10.60 -9.74
CA TYR A 167 3.30 -10.08 -10.85
C TYR A 167 4.05 -9.00 -11.66
N PHE A 168 5.19 -8.47 -11.18
CA PHE A 168 5.93 -7.38 -11.84
C PHE A 168 7.38 -7.68 -12.16
N GLU A 169 8.06 -8.58 -11.45
CA GLU A 169 9.43 -8.96 -11.79
C GLU A 169 9.51 -9.61 -13.18
N ASN A 170 8.45 -10.31 -13.60
CA ASN A 170 8.32 -10.89 -14.95
C ASN A 170 8.22 -9.86 -16.08
N LYS A 171 8.02 -8.55 -15.79
CA LYS A 171 7.98 -7.49 -16.81
C LYS A 171 9.32 -6.75 -16.96
N ILE A 172 10.21 -6.80 -15.97
CA ILE A 172 11.51 -6.11 -16.01
C ILE A 172 12.53 -6.92 -16.81
N SER A 173 12.42 -8.25 -16.87
CA SER A 173 13.29 -9.11 -17.69
C SER A 173 12.97 -9.13 -19.20
N THR A 174 12.01 -8.33 -19.67
CA THR A 174 11.62 -8.25 -21.09
C THR A 174 11.81 -6.85 -21.70
N LYS A 175 12.64 -6.00 -21.09
CA LYS A 175 13.11 -4.76 -21.74
C LYS A 175 14.59 -4.81 -22.03
#